data_AF-A0A6A6KHT7-F1
#
_entry.id   AF-A0A6A6KHT7-F1
#
_cell.length_a   1.000
_cell.length_b   1.000
_cell.length_c   1.000
_cell.angle_alpha   90.00
_cell.angle_beta   90.00
_cell.angle_gamma   90.00
#
_symmetry.space_group_name_H-M   'P 1'
#
loop_
_entity.id
_entity.type
_entity.pdbx_description
1 polymer ?
#
loop_
_entity_poly.entity_id
_entity_poly.type
_entity_poly.pdbx_seq_one_letter_code
_entity_poly.pdbx_strand_id
1 'polypeptide(L)'
;MRRAMDDKVLPYCDGIMSHLIHDLQSAELHRSVKPPIFSCFGDIALAIGEQFLKYIESAITMMHSAAQICAQMNTSDEEFIDYGNQLKRSIFEAYSGILQGFKNSKPEVMLPHAGHLLQDESVTKAAVAVMGDLADSLGSNTKILFRDNTFYVDFLGECLQSDDEQLKETANWTQVMIARVMVS
;
A
#
# COMPACT_ATOMS: atom_id res chain seq x y z
N MET A 1 3.09 -22.46 8.30
CA MET A 1 2.60 -22.76 6.93
C MET A 1 3.16 -21.81 5.87
N ARG A 2 3.36 -20.52 6.16
CA ARG A 2 3.69 -19.45 5.18
C ARG A 2 5.19 -19.28 4.79
N ARG A 3 6.04 -20.28 5.03
CA ARG A 3 7.50 -20.21 4.85
C ARG A 3 8.06 -21.25 3.87
N ALA A 4 7.17 -22.00 3.21
CA ALA A 4 7.52 -23.17 2.40
C ALA A 4 7.25 -22.98 0.90
N MET A 5 6.64 -21.86 0.50
CA MET A 5 6.37 -21.51 -0.90
C MET A 5 7.36 -20.49 -1.47
N ASP A 6 8.08 -19.78 -0.60
CA ASP A 6 8.80 -18.53 -0.89
C ASP A 6 9.96 -18.72 -1.90
N ASP A 7 10.78 -19.76 -1.75
CA ASP A 7 11.90 -20.01 -2.67
C ASP A 7 11.47 -20.63 -4.01
N LYS A 8 10.26 -21.22 -4.08
CA LYS A 8 9.79 -21.94 -5.27
C LYS A 8 9.16 -21.01 -6.31
N VAL A 9 8.68 -19.84 -5.89
CA VAL A 9 8.03 -18.86 -6.77
C VAL A 9 9.06 -17.94 -7.43
N LEU A 10 10.18 -17.68 -6.75
CA LEU A 10 11.23 -16.76 -7.21
C LEU A 10 11.66 -16.95 -8.68
N PRO A 11 11.86 -18.19 -9.21
CA PRO A 11 12.24 -18.39 -10.61
C PRO A 11 11.20 -17.91 -11.64
N TYR A 12 9.94 -17.76 -11.22
CA TYR A 12 8.83 -17.35 -12.08
C TYR A 12 8.53 -15.85 -11.96
N CYS A 13 9.00 -15.19 -10.90
CA CYS A 13 8.68 -13.79 -10.62
C CYS A 13 9.10 -12.82 -11.72
N ASP A 14 10.23 -13.06 -12.39
CA ASP A 14 10.69 -12.19 -13.48
C ASP A 14 9.68 -12.18 -14.63
N GLY A 15 9.23 -13.38 -15.04
CA GLY A 15 8.20 -13.53 -16.05
C GLY A 15 6.89 -12.90 -15.62
N ILE A 16 6.42 -13.22 -14.40
CA ILE A 16 5.14 -12.70 -13.88
C ILE A 16 5.17 -11.17 -13.83
N MET A 17 6.16 -10.56 -13.18
CA MET A 17 6.25 -9.11 -13.04
C MET A 17 6.35 -8.41 -14.40
N SER A 18 7.10 -8.97 -15.34
CA SER A 18 7.19 -8.42 -16.70
C SER A 18 5.83 -8.39 -17.40
N HIS A 19 5.03 -9.45 -17.30
CA HIS A 19 3.69 -9.48 -17.92
C HIS A 19 2.73 -8.52 -17.23
N LEU A 20 2.71 -8.50 -15.90
CA LEU A 20 1.84 -7.61 -15.13
C LEU A 20 2.12 -6.12 -15.40
N ILE A 21 3.41 -5.74 -15.47
CA ILE A 21 3.80 -4.36 -15.80
C ILE A 21 3.41 -4.01 -17.24
N HIS A 22 3.64 -4.91 -18.19
CA HIS A 22 3.23 -4.72 -19.58
C HIS A 22 1.71 -4.53 -19.70
N ASP A 23 0.92 -5.35 -19.00
CA ASP A 23 -0.54 -5.25 -19.02
C ASP A 23 -1.01 -3.88 -18.49
N LEU A 24 -0.40 -3.38 -17.40
CA LEU A 24 -0.73 -2.05 -16.86
C LEU A 24 -0.41 -0.89 -17.80
N GLN A 25 0.57 -1.05 -18.69
CA GLN A 25 0.94 -0.06 -19.70
C GLN A 25 -0.01 -0.08 -20.91
N SER A 26 -0.78 -1.16 -21.11
CA SER A 26 -1.70 -1.28 -22.23
C SER A 26 -2.93 -0.38 -22.04
N ALA A 27 -3.21 0.44 -23.05
CA ALA A 27 -4.44 1.24 -23.12
C ALA A 27 -5.69 0.37 -23.38
N GLU A 28 -5.51 -0.85 -23.87
CA GLU A 28 -6.60 -1.80 -24.13
C GLU A 28 -6.97 -2.62 -22.88
N LEU A 29 -6.16 -2.56 -21.82
CA LEU A 29 -6.45 -3.27 -20.57
C LEU A 29 -7.70 -2.67 -19.92
N HIS A 30 -8.70 -3.54 -19.71
CA HIS A 30 -9.92 -3.14 -19.03
C HIS A 30 -9.62 -2.67 -17.60
N ARG A 31 -10.22 -1.55 -17.19
CA ARG A 31 -9.95 -0.90 -15.90
C ARG A 31 -10.08 -1.85 -14.71
N SER A 32 -11.06 -2.76 -14.73
CA SER A 32 -11.31 -3.72 -13.64
C SER A 32 -10.18 -4.72 -13.39
N VAL A 33 -9.22 -4.85 -14.31
CA VAL A 33 -8.07 -5.75 -14.16
C VAL A 33 -6.91 -5.06 -13.44
N LYS A 34 -6.87 -3.72 -13.41
CA LYS A 34 -5.79 -2.97 -12.77
C LYS A 34 -5.74 -3.19 -11.24
N PRO A 35 -6.86 -3.13 -10.49
CA PRO A 35 -6.84 -3.37 -9.05
C PRO A 35 -6.22 -4.72 -8.66
N PRO A 36 -6.65 -5.89 -9.19
CA PRO A 36 -6.06 -7.17 -8.79
C PRO A 36 -4.59 -7.32 -9.18
N ILE A 37 -4.11 -6.65 -10.24
CA ILE A 37 -2.67 -6.61 -10.55
C ILE A 37 -1.89 -5.90 -9.44
N PHE A 38 -2.38 -4.78 -8.91
CA PHE A 38 -1.71 -4.07 -7.82
C PHE A 38 -1.68 -4.88 -6.53
N SER A 39 -2.78 -5.51 -6.12
CA SER A 39 -2.77 -6.41 -4.95
C SER A 39 -1.73 -7.54 -5.14
N CYS A 40 -1.61 -8.07 -6.36
CA CYS A 40 -0.60 -9.08 -6.69
C CYS A 40 0.84 -8.58 -6.54
N PHE A 41 1.14 -7.30 -6.82
CA PHE A 41 2.46 -6.74 -6.52
C PHE A 41 2.80 -6.83 -5.03
N GLY A 42 1.84 -6.51 -4.16
CA GLY A 42 1.98 -6.64 -2.71
C GLY A 42 2.25 -8.09 -2.29
N ASP A 43 1.47 -9.03 -2.80
CA ASP A 43 1.63 -10.46 -2.51
C ASP A 43 2.99 -11.00 -2.97
N ILE A 44 3.47 -10.59 -4.15
CA ILE A 44 4.79 -10.98 -4.65
C ILE A 44 5.88 -10.39 -3.75
N ALA A 45 5.78 -9.10 -3.40
CA ALA A 45 6.76 -8.45 -2.54
C ALA A 45 6.83 -9.11 -1.15
N LEU A 46 5.69 -9.48 -0.58
CA LEU A 46 5.60 -10.26 0.65
C LEU A 46 6.28 -11.63 0.53
N ALA A 47 6.10 -12.31 -0.60
CA ALA A 47 6.60 -13.66 -0.82
C ALA A 47 8.13 -13.71 -1.04
N ILE A 48 8.69 -12.73 -1.76
CA ILE A 48 10.11 -12.76 -2.17
C ILE A 48 10.99 -11.77 -1.39
N GLY A 49 10.39 -10.92 -0.55
CA GLY A 49 11.07 -9.96 0.30
C GLY A 49 12.03 -9.04 -0.47
N GLU A 50 13.30 -9.01 -0.07
CA GLU A 50 14.31 -8.14 -0.67
C GLU A 50 14.55 -8.41 -2.17
N GLN A 51 14.21 -9.60 -2.68
CA GLN A 51 14.33 -9.91 -4.12
C GLN A 51 13.34 -9.10 -4.96
N PHE A 52 12.35 -8.44 -4.34
CA PHE A 52 11.46 -7.50 -5.01
C PHE A 52 12.15 -6.19 -5.40
N LEU A 53 13.36 -5.92 -4.88
CA LEU A 53 14.08 -4.67 -5.10
C LEU A 53 14.30 -4.37 -6.60
N LYS A 54 14.46 -5.39 -7.44
CA LYS A 54 14.59 -5.21 -8.89
C LYS A 54 13.33 -4.71 -9.60
N TYR A 55 12.15 -4.83 -8.97
CA TYR A 55 10.88 -4.41 -9.57
C TYR A 55 10.32 -3.13 -8.95
N ILE A 56 10.89 -2.66 -7.83
CA ILE A 56 10.28 -1.60 -7.02
C ILE A 56 10.04 -0.31 -7.80
N GLU A 57 11.02 0.14 -8.59
CA GLU A 57 10.91 1.39 -9.34
C GLU A 57 9.75 1.32 -10.36
N SER A 58 9.64 0.22 -11.09
CA SER A 58 8.56 0.00 -12.05
C SER A 58 7.20 -0.16 -11.36
N ALA A 59 7.13 -0.93 -10.27
CA ALA A 59 5.90 -1.14 -9.51
C ALA A 59 5.36 0.18 -8.93
N ILE A 60 6.22 0.97 -8.27
CA ILE A 60 5.85 2.26 -7.70
C ILE A 60 5.42 3.24 -8.78
N THR A 61 6.12 3.27 -9.93
CA THR A 61 5.74 4.13 -11.05
C THR A 61 4.34 3.82 -11.56
N MET A 62 3.99 2.53 -11.69
CA MET A 62 2.64 2.11 -12.10
C MET A 62 1.59 2.45 -11.04
N MET A 63 1.88 2.22 -9.76
CA MET A 63 0.98 2.56 -8.66
C MET A 63 0.72 4.07 -8.59
N HIS A 64 1.76 4.89 -8.72
CA HIS A 64 1.64 6.35 -8.72
C HIS A 64 0.82 6.84 -9.92
N SER A 65 1.11 6.33 -11.13
CA SER A 65 0.33 6.68 -12.32
C SER A 65 -1.15 6.33 -12.16
N ALA A 66 -1.46 5.16 -11.61
CA ALA A 66 -2.85 4.76 -11.37
C ALA A 66 -3.55 5.63 -10.32
N ALA A 67 -2.86 5.99 -9.23
CA ALA A 67 -3.40 6.90 -8.21
C ALA A 67 -3.68 8.29 -8.78
N GLN A 68 -2.79 8.83 -9.62
CA GLN A 68 -2.99 10.13 -10.28
C GLN A 68 -4.19 10.12 -11.23
N ILE A 69 -4.34 9.07 -12.04
CA ILE A 69 -5.50 8.93 -12.93
C ILE A 69 -6.78 8.83 -12.10
N CYS A 70 -6.77 8.04 -11.01
CA CYS A 70 -7.90 7.91 -10.11
C CYS A 70 -8.35 9.25 -9.52
N ALA A 71 -7.41 10.10 -9.13
CA ALA A 71 -7.70 11.44 -8.58
C ALA A 71 -8.33 12.39 -9.60
N GLN A 72 -8.18 12.12 -10.90
CA GLN A 72 -8.74 12.92 -11.99
C GLN A 72 -10.10 12.39 -12.49
N MET A 73 -10.58 11.26 -11.97
CA MET A 73 -11.85 10.68 -12.42
C MET A 73 -13.04 11.51 -11.94
N ASN A 74 -14.06 11.62 -12.78
CA ASN A 74 -15.30 12.34 -12.46
C ASN A 74 -16.01 11.67 -11.27
N THR A 75 -16.08 12.37 -10.15
CA THR A 75 -16.68 11.90 -8.90
C THR A 75 -18.21 12.02 -8.88
N SER A 76 -18.84 12.21 -10.04
CA SER A 76 -20.29 12.32 -10.19
C SER A 76 -20.97 11.05 -10.70
N ASP A 77 -20.18 10.04 -11.09
CA ASP A 77 -20.66 8.76 -11.59
C ASP A 77 -20.34 7.66 -10.55
N GLU A 78 -21.37 7.01 -10.02
CA GLU A 78 -21.26 6.00 -8.97
C GLU A 78 -20.35 4.82 -9.37
N GLU A 79 -20.34 4.42 -10.65
CA GLU A 79 -19.48 3.32 -11.11
C GLU A 79 -18.00 3.72 -11.07
N PHE A 80 -17.69 4.99 -11.38
CA PHE A 80 -16.33 5.51 -11.29
C PHE A 80 -15.89 5.72 -9.84
N ILE A 81 -16.81 6.03 -8.93
CA ILE A 81 -16.52 6.12 -7.49
C ILE A 81 -16.16 4.74 -6.95
N ASP A 82 -16.96 3.70 -7.23
CA ASP A 82 -16.70 2.34 -6.75
C ASP A 82 -15.36 1.80 -7.30
N TYR A 83 -15.15 1.97 -8.61
CA TYR A 83 -13.88 1.60 -9.24
C TYR A 83 -12.70 2.37 -8.63
N GLY A 84 -12.83 3.68 -8.42
CA GLY A 84 -11.78 4.49 -7.82
C GLY A 84 -11.41 4.03 -6.42
N ASN A 85 -12.41 3.71 -5.59
CA ASN A 85 -12.21 3.17 -4.24
C ASN A 85 -11.53 1.79 -4.28
N GLN A 86 -11.94 0.90 -5.19
CA GLN A 86 -11.31 -0.41 -5.38
C GLN A 86 -9.85 -0.29 -5.81
N LEU A 87 -9.56 0.63 -6.74
CA LEU A 87 -8.22 0.91 -7.22
C LEU A 87 -7.32 1.45 -6.11
N LYS A 88 -7.78 2.47 -5.37
CA LYS A 88 -7.05 3.02 -4.22
C LYS A 88 -6.75 1.95 -3.18
N ARG A 89 -7.75 1.16 -2.80
CA ARG A 89 -7.59 0.05 -1.86
C ARG A 89 -6.48 -0.91 -2.30
N SER A 90 -6.48 -1.31 -3.58
CA SER A 90 -5.50 -2.27 -4.09
C SER A 90 -4.08 -1.69 -4.16
N ILE A 91 -3.97 -0.38 -4.43
CA ILE A 91 -2.69 0.35 -4.36
C ILE A 91 -2.18 0.38 -2.91
N PHE A 92 -3.04 0.63 -1.93
CA PHE A 92 -2.64 0.56 -0.51
C PHE A 92 -2.24 -0.85 -0.09
N GLU A 93 -3.01 -1.88 -0.47
CA GLU A 93 -2.63 -3.28 -0.22
C GLU A 93 -1.25 -3.61 -0.85
N ALA A 94 -0.95 -3.09 -2.05
CA ALA A 94 0.36 -3.22 -2.66
C ALA A 94 1.48 -2.58 -1.82
N TYR A 95 1.27 -1.33 -1.37
CA TYR A 95 2.23 -0.64 -0.51
C TYR A 95 2.46 -1.37 0.82
N SER A 96 1.39 -1.86 1.46
CA SER A 96 1.43 -2.67 2.68
C SER A 96 2.29 -3.92 2.47
N GLY A 97 2.03 -4.68 1.40
CA GLY A 97 2.80 -5.87 1.08
C GLY A 97 4.28 -5.58 0.79
N ILE A 98 4.57 -4.49 0.08
CA ILE A 98 5.94 -4.06 -0.19
C ILE A 98 6.66 -3.66 1.11
N LEU A 99 6.07 -2.81 1.95
CA LEU A 99 6.63 -2.39 3.23
C LEU A 99 6.97 -3.60 4.11
N GLN A 100 6.01 -4.51 4.26
CA GLN A 100 6.19 -5.74 5.04
C GLN A 100 7.26 -6.67 4.44
N GLY A 101 7.34 -6.77 3.11
CA GLY A 101 8.38 -7.54 2.42
C GLY A 101 9.80 -7.01 2.67
N PHE A 102 9.95 -5.69 2.82
CA PHE A 102 11.24 -5.05 3.11
C PHE A 102 11.53 -4.82 4.60
N LYS A 103 10.54 -5.00 5.48
CA LYS A 103 10.58 -4.60 6.91
C LYS A 103 11.88 -4.96 7.64
N ASN A 104 12.36 -6.20 7.46
CA ASN A 104 13.53 -6.71 8.19
C ASN A 104 14.83 -6.71 7.36
N SER A 105 14.81 -6.10 6.18
CA SER A 105 15.96 -6.08 5.26
C SER A 105 16.37 -4.64 4.93
N LYS A 106 15.57 -3.95 4.13
CA LYS A 106 15.86 -2.61 3.59
C LYS A 106 14.60 -1.74 3.53
N PRO A 107 13.92 -1.49 4.66
CA PRO A 107 12.68 -0.72 4.66
C PRO A 107 12.89 0.71 4.12
N GLU A 108 14.10 1.26 4.23
CA GLU A 108 14.47 2.61 3.77
C GLU A 108 14.21 2.88 2.29
N VAL A 109 14.13 1.83 1.45
CA VAL A 109 13.78 1.98 0.02
C VAL A 109 12.39 2.59 -0.16
N MET A 110 11.50 2.45 0.83
CA MET A 110 10.16 3.01 0.80
C MET A 110 10.07 4.45 1.31
N LEU A 111 11.14 5.02 1.90
CA LEU A 111 11.11 6.38 2.45
C LEU A 111 10.73 7.47 1.44
N PRO A 112 11.24 7.48 0.20
CA PRO A 112 10.85 8.49 -0.79
C PRO A 112 9.36 8.46 -1.14
N HIS A 113 8.69 7.33 -0.89
CA HIS A 113 7.30 7.10 -1.25
C HIS A 113 6.34 7.30 -0.06
N ALA A 114 6.87 7.31 1.17
CA ALA A 114 6.12 7.41 2.42
C ALA A 114 5.24 8.66 2.53
N GLY A 115 5.71 9.81 2.03
CA GLY A 115 4.96 11.07 2.10
C GLY A 115 3.64 11.04 1.32
N HIS A 116 3.62 10.41 0.15
CA HIS A 116 2.42 10.32 -0.68
C HIS A 116 1.33 9.46 -0.04
N LEU A 117 1.72 8.45 0.73
CA LEU A 117 0.79 7.56 1.44
C LEU A 117 -0.01 8.26 2.54
N LEU A 118 0.58 9.30 3.16
CA LEU A 118 -0.03 10.03 4.27
C LEU A 118 -0.90 11.22 3.81
N GLN A 119 -0.92 11.52 2.52
CA GLN A 119 -1.71 12.63 1.95
C GLN A 119 -3.08 12.21 1.43
N ASP A 120 -3.36 10.92 1.30
CA ASP A 120 -4.67 10.45 0.82
C ASP A 120 -5.64 10.34 2.00
N GLU A 121 -6.65 11.20 2.01
CA GLU A 121 -7.68 11.28 3.06
C GLU A 121 -8.77 10.19 2.91
N SER A 122 -8.63 9.26 1.97
CA SER A 122 -9.63 8.22 1.78
C SER A 122 -9.72 7.27 2.97
N VAL A 123 -10.92 7.19 3.52
CA VAL A 123 -11.26 6.29 4.64
C VAL A 123 -11.40 4.87 4.14
N THR A 124 -10.26 4.16 4.02
CA THR A 124 -10.24 2.73 3.74
C THR A 124 -9.45 2.00 4.82
N LYS A 125 -9.90 0.78 5.17
CA LYS A 125 -9.15 -0.13 6.05
C LYS A 125 -7.71 -0.35 5.56
N ALA A 126 -7.51 -0.36 4.24
CA ALA A 126 -6.19 -0.50 3.63
C ALA A 126 -5.30 0.73 3.87
N ALA A 127 -5.84 1.94 3.78
CA ALA A 127 -5.10 3.16 4.13
C ALA A 127 -4.65 3.15 5.60
N VAL A 128 -5.55 2.76 6.52
CA VAL A 128 -5.22 2.59 7.95
C VAL A 128 -4.10 1.58 8.14
N ALA A 129 -4.22 0.39 7.52
CA ALA A 129 -3.20 -0.65 7.61
C ALA A 129 -1.82 -0.19 7.10
N VAL A 130 -1.78 0.49 5.94
CA VAL A 130 -0.54 1.01 5.37
C VAL A 130 0.14 2.03 6.27
N MET A 131 -0.60 2.90 6.94
CA MET A 131 0.00 3.84 7.90
C MET A 131 0.67 3.12 9.06
N GLY A 132 0.03 2.06 9.58
CA GLY A 132 0.62 1.23 10.63
C GLY A 132 1.85 0.49 10.13
N ASP A 133 1.81 -0.09 8.93
CA ASP A 133 2.94 -0.76 8.30
C ASP A 133 4.11 0.19 8.05
N LEU A 134 3.81 1.44 7.68
CA LEU A 134 4.80 2.49 7.48
C LEU A 134 5.54 2.77 8.80
N ALA A 135 4.79 3.01 9.88
CA ALA A 135 5.37 3.24 11.21
C ALA A 135 6.17 2.03 11.71
N ASP A 136 5.64 0.82 11.53
CA ASP A 136 6.23 -0.43 12.00
C ASP A 136 7.47 -0.84 11.18
N SER A 137 7.50 -0.55 9.87
CA SER A 137 8.62 -0.91 9.00
C SER A 137 9.75 0.10 9.00
N LEU A 138 9.43 1.41 8.99
CA LEU A 138 10.43 2.47 8.90
C LEU A 138 10.84 3.06 10.25
N GLY A 139 10.08 2.78 11.32
CA GLY A 139 10.40 3.24 12.66
C GLY A 139 10.57 4.75 12.75
N SER A 140 11.58 5.20 13.49
CA SER A 140 11.90 6.61 13.75
C SER A 140 12.11 7.47 12.50
N ASN A 141 12.36 6.87 11.32
CA ASN A 141 12.44 7.62 10.06
C ASN A 141 11.09 8.23 9.63
N THR A 142 9.97 7.70 10.12
CA THR A 142 8.62 8.26 9.87
C THR A 142 8.22 9.32 10.87
N LYS A 143 9.06 9.59 11.88
CA LYS A 143 8.72 10.50 12.98
C LYS A 143 8.42 11.92 12.52
N ILE A 144 9.16 12.41 11.52
CA ILE A 144 8.93 13.74 10.94
C ILE A 144 7.62 13.75 10.15
N LEU A 145 7.35 12.69 9.37
CA LEU A 145 6.13 12.58 8.56
C LEU A 145 4.86 12.64 9.41
N PHE A 146 4.81 11.89 10.53
CA PHE A 146 3.68 11.91 11.46
C PHE A 146 3.63 13.15 12.37
N ARG A 147 4.68 13.98 12.40
CA ARG A 147 4.64 15.27 13.09
C ARG A 147 4.10 16.37 12.20
N ASP A 148 4.51 16.36 10.94
CA ASP A 148 4.15 17.40 9.97
C ASP A 148 2.71 17.24 9.43
N ASN A 149 2.14 16.04 9.55
CA ASN A 149 0.79 15.74 9.13
C ASN A 149 -0.01 15.17 10.30
N THR A 150 -0.95 15.94 10.87
CA THR A 150 -1.78 15.52 12.01
C THR A 150 -3.13 14.94 11.60
N PHE A 151 -3.46 14.89 10.30
CA PHE A 151 -4.74 14.39 9.79
C PHE A 151 -5.04 12.97 10.27
N TYR A 152 -4.00 12.13 10.39
CA TYR A 152 -4.15 10.73 10.83
C TYR A 152 -4.77 10.61 12.23
N VAL A 153 -4.68 11.63 13.09
CA VAL A 153 -5.24 11.58 14.45
C VAL A 153 -6.75 11.56 14.39
N ASP A 154 -7.33 12.54 13.69
CA ASP A 154 -8.78 12.64 13.51
C ASP A 154 -9.29 11.46 12.68
N PHE A 155 -8.56 11.10 11.62
CA PHE A 155 -8.88 9.96 10.77
C PHE A 155 -8.91 8.62 11.51
N LEU A 156 -7.92 8.33 12.37
CA LEU A 156 -7.94 7.13 13.21
C LEU A 156 -9.06 7.20 14.27
N GLY A 157 -9.36 8.41 14.77
CA GLY A 157 -10.49 8.65 15.67
C GLY A 157 -11.82 8.23 15.04
N GLU A 158 -12.07 8.62 13.79
CA GLU A 158 -13.25 8.21 13.03
C GLU A 158 -13.30 6.69 12.82
N CYS A 159 -12.18 6.07 12.43
CA CYS A 159 -12.11 4.62 12.22
C CYS A 159 -12.45 3.82 13.48
N LEU A 160 -12.08 4.33 14.67
CA LEU A 160 -12.38 3.71 15.95
C LEU A 160 -13.86 3.78 16.35
N GLN A 161 -14.61 4.72 15.78
CA GLN A 161 -16.06 4.85 16.00
C GLN A 161 -16.90 4.10 14.96
N SER A 162 -16.27 3.42 13.98
CA SER A 162 -16.97 2.64 12.97
C SER A 162 -17.81 1.51 13.58
N ASP A 163 -18.77 0.93 12.84
CA ASP A 163 -19.40 -0.34 13.24
C ASP A 163 -18.60 -1.58 12.77
N ASP A 164 -17.56 -1.38 11.95
CA ASP A 164 -16.67 -2.45 11.49
C ASP A 164 -15.60 -2.76 12.56
N GLU A 165 -15.79 -3.86 13.28
CA GLU A 165 -14.86 -4.34 14.30
C GLU A 165 -13.45 -4.61 13.75
N GLN A 166 -13.32 -5.10 12.51
CA GLN A 166 -11.99 -5.34 11.94
C GLN A 166 -11.28 -4.03 11.61
N LEU A 167 -12.02 -3.00 11.19
CA LEU A 167 -11.47 -1.66 11.00
C LEU A 167 -10.98 -1.08 12.33
N LYS A 168 -11.76 -1.22 13.41
CA LYS A 168 -11.34 -0.79 14.75
C LYS A 168 -10.08 -1.50 15.22
N GLU A 169 -9.97 -2.80 15.04
CA GLU A 169 -8.78 -3.56 15.39
C GLU A 169 -7.55 -3.04 14.64
N THR A 170 -7.70 -2.80 13.34
CA THR A 170 -6.64 -2.25 12.48
C THR A 170 -6.24 -0.84 12.90
N ALA A 171 -7.22 0.02 13.23
CA ALA A 171 -6.99 1.38 13.69
C ALA A 171 -6.29 1.43 15.06
N ASN A 172 -6.72 0.60 16.02
CA ASN A 172 -6.07 0.46 17.32
C ASN A 172 -4.61 0.00 17.16
N TRP A 173 -4.37 -1.02 16.34
CA TRP A 173 -2.99 -1.47 16.06
C TRP A 173 -2.15 -0.35 15.45
N THR A 174 -2.69 0.38 14.48
CA THR A 174 -2.01 1.50 13.81
C THR A 174 -1.64 2.61 14.79
N GLN A 175 -2.56 3.00 15.68
CA GLN A 175 -2.28 3.98 16.74
C GLN A 175 -1.12 3.55 17.63
N VAL A 176 -1.05 2.27 18.01
CA VAL A 176 0.06 1.75 18.81
C VAL A 176 1.38 1.81 18.06
N MET A 177 1.42 1.50 16.76
CA MET A 177 2.65 1.58 15.95
C MET A 177 3.15 3.01 15.84
N ILE A 178 2.27 3.96 15.52
CA ILE A 178 2.63 5.38 15.42
C ILE A 178 3.09 5.92 16.78
N ALA A 179 2.39 5.58 17.87
CA ALA A 179 2.77 6.00 19.22
C ALA A 179 4.18 5.52 19.61
N ARG A 180 4.53 4.26 19.28
CA ARG A 180 5.89 3.72 19.52
C ARG A 180 6.96 4.54 18.81
N VAL A 181 6.72 4.94 17.57
CA VAL A 181 7.64 5.78 16.80
C VAL A 181 7.75 7.19 17.39
N MET A 182 6.65 7.77 17.85
CA MET A 182 6.63 9.12 18.44
C MET A 182 7.44 9.23 19.72
N VAL A 183 7.47 8.17 20.52
CA VAL A 183 8.19 8.15 21.81
C VAL A 183 9.65 7.69 21.70
N SER A 184 10.04 7.00 20.60
CA SER A 184 11.44 6.65 20.29
C SER A 184 12.28 7.87 19.95
#